data_AF-A0A970RYE0-F1
#
_entry.id   AF-A0A970RYE0-F1
#
_cell.length_a   1.000
_cell.length_b   1.000
_cell.length_c   1.000
_cell.angle_alpha   90.00
_cell.angle_beta   90.00
_cell.angle_gamma   90.00
#
_symmetry.space_group_name_H-M   'P 1'
#
loop_
_entity.id
_entity.type
_entity.pdbx_description
1 polymer ?
#
loop_
_entity_poly.entity_id
_entity_poly.type
_entity_poly.pdbx_seq_one_letter_code
_entity_poly.pdbx_strand_id
1 'polypeptide(L)' 'MEDSKIVAGITQGDINGVGYEVIIKALLDPRMLEVCTPIVYGSPKVFAYHRKALNIPNFSLNSIN' A
#
# COMPACT_ATOMS: atom_id res chain seq x y z
N MET A 1 -27.32 5.53 -5.80
CA MET A 1 -26.57 4.30 -5.44
C MET A 1 -25.35 4.79 -4.70
N GLU A 2 -25.05 4.28 -3.51
CA GLU A 2 -23.71 4.52 -2.95
C GLU A 2 -22.73 3.84 -3.89
N ASP A 3 -21.95 4.63 -4.64
CA ASP A 3 -20.85 4.13 -5.44
C ASP A 3 -19.79 3.57 -4.48
N SER A 4 -19.97 2.31 -4.09
CA SER A 4 -19.01 1.60 -3.25
C SER A 4 -17.69 1.52 -4.02
N LYS A 5 -16.63 2.08 -3.44
CA LYS A 5 -15.29 2.05 -4.04
C LYS A 5 -14.86 0.61 -4.28
N ILE A 6 -14.22 0.36 -5.42
CA ILE A 6 -13.68 -0.96 -5.75
C ILE A 6 -12.69 -1.37 -4.67
N VAL A 7 -12.78 -2.61 -4.19
CA VAL A 7 -11.77 -3.19 -3.31
C VAL A 7 -10.67 -3.81 -4.17
N ALA A 8 -9.48 -3.22 -4.14
CA ALA A 8 -8.37 -3.62 -5.00
C ALA A 8 -7.31 -4.38 -4.19
N GLY A 9 -7.20 -5.69 -4.41
CA GLY A 9 -6.13 -6.50 -3.84
C GLY A 9 -4.81 -6.28 -4.60
N ILE A 10 -3.76 -5.89 -3.88
CA ILE A 10 -2.43 -5.60 -4.43
C ILE A 10 -1.41 -6.54 -3.77
N THR A 11 -0.78 -7.42 -4.55
CA THR A 11 0.27 -8.29 -4.01
C THR A 11 1.61 -7.55 -3.99
N GLN A 12 2.44 -7.84 -2.97
CA GLN A 12 3.78 -7.22 -2.85
C GLN A 12 4.74 -7.58 -4.00
N GLY A 13 4.52 -8.72 -4.67
CA GLY A 13 5.47 -9.29 -5.64
C GLY A 13 6.72 -9.88 -4.97
N ASP A 14 7.86 -9.77 -5.64
CA ASP A 14 9.17 -10.18 -5.11
C ASP A 14 9.66 -9.19 -4.04
N ILE A 15 10.07 -9.72 -2.88
CA ILE A 15 10.57 -8.95 -1.73
C ILE A 15 11.88 -8.20 -2.03
N ASN A 16 12.67 -8.65 -3.00
CA ASN A 16 13.90 -8.00 -3.42
C ASN A 16 13.67 -7.03 -4.59
N GLY A 17 12.44 -6.96 -5.10
CA GLY A 17 12.03 -6.03 -6.15
C GLY A 17 11.62 -4.66 -5.61
N VAL A 18 11.11 -3.82 -6.52
CA VAL A 18 10.64 -2.46 -6.21
C VAL A 18 9.14 -2.40 -5.88
N GLY A 19 8.47 -3.55 -5.73
CA GLY A 19 7.01 -3.64 -5.56
C GLY A 19 6.51 -2.76 -4.42
N TYR A 20 7.11 -2.86 -3.24
CA TYR A 20 6.72 -2.02 -2.11
C TYR A 20 7.02 -0.54 -2.31
N GLU A 21 8.11 -0.19 -2.99
CA GLU A 21 8.38 1.22 -3.29
C GLU A 21 7.27 1.82 -4.17
N VAL A 22 6.86 1.10 -5.21
CA VAL A 22 5.78 1.52 -6.11
C VAL A 22 4.45 1.60 -5.36
N ILE A 23 4.11 0.57 -4.58
CA ILE A 23 2.86 0.54 -3.79
C ILE A 23 2.82 1.73 -2.81
N ILE A 24 3.89 1.96 -2.05
CA ILE A 24 3.95 3.05 -1.08
C ILE A 24 3.80 4.40 -1.78
N LYS A 25 4.55 4.65 -2.86
CA LYS A 25 4.49 5.91 -3.59
C LYS A 25 3.13 6.15 -4.24
N ALA A 26 2.49 5.11 -4.78
CA ALA A 26 1.15 5.21 -5.35
C ALA A 26 0.11 5.53 -4.27
N LEU A 27 0.15 4.84 -3.13
CA LEU A 27 -0.81 5.01 -2.05
C LEU A 27 -0.58 6.27 -1.19
N LEU A 28 0.55 6.95 -1.36
CA LEU A 28 0.77 8.29 -0.81
C LEU A 28 -0.08 9.36 -1.50
N ASP A 29 -0.52 9.11 -2.73
CA ASP A 29 -1.42 10.01 -3.44
C ASP A 29 -2.87 9.77 -2.97
N PRO A 30 -3.49 10.72 -2.25
CA PRO A 30 -4.84 10.54 -1.71
C PRO A 30 -5.89 10.31 -2.80
N ARG A 31 -5.63 10.71 -4.04
CA ARG A 31 -6.53 10.44 -5.18
C ARG A 31 -6.73 8.94 -5.42
N MET A 32 -5.74 8.10 -5.06
CA MET A 32 -5.90 6.64 -5.16
C MET A 32 -7.00 6.12 -4.23
N LEU A 33 -7.18 6.75 -3.07
CA LEU A 33 -8.20 6.39 -2.10
C LEU A 33 -9.59 6.90 -2.50
N GLU A 34 -9.70 7.81 -3.47
CA GLU A 34 -10.97 8.22 -4.08
C GLU A 34 -11.46 7.15 -5.07
N VAL A 35 -10.53 6.46 -5.74
CA VAL A 35 -10.82 5.47 -6.79
C VAL A 35 -11.09 4.07 -6.21
N CYS A 36 -10.34 3.65 -5.17
CA CYS A 36 -10.45 2.31 -4.62
C CYS A 36 -10.13 2.24 -3.12
N THR A 37 -10.48 1.11 -2.51
CA THR A 37 -9.99 0.69 -1.20
C THR A 37 -8.88 -0.35 -1.42
N PRO A 38 -7.59 0.04 -1.32
CA PRO A 38 -6.48 -0.86 -1.57
C PRO A 38 -6.26 -1.82 -0.39
N ILE A 39 -6.12 -3.12 -0.67
CA ILE A 39 -5.72 -4.15 0.29
C ILE A 39 -4.38 -4.71 -0.15
N VAL A 40 -3.31 -4.44 0.61
CA VAL A 40 -1.97 -4.89 0.27
C VAL A 40 -1.71 -6.26 0.90
N TYR A 41 -1.53 -7.28 0.07
CA TYR A 41 -1.16 -8.64 0.46
C TYR A 41 0.36 -8.82 0.41
N GLY A 42 0.98 -8.96 1.58
CA GLY A 42 2.43 -9.19 1.67
C GLY A 42 2.94 -9.17 3.10
N SER A 43 4.26 -9.13 3.27
CA SER A 43 4.91 -9.12 4.58
C SER A 43 4.91 -7.72 5.20
N PRO A 44 4.26 -7.51 6.37
CA PRO A 44 4.32 -6.23 7.08
C PRO A 44 5.75 -5.80 7.43
N LYS A 45 6.65 -6.77 7.69
CA LYS A 45 8.06 -6.53 7.99
C LYS A 45 8.80 -5.92 6.80
N VAL A 46 8.57 -6.46 5.59
CA VAL A 46 9.22 -5.97 4.37
C VAL A 46 8.64 -4.61 3.98
N PHE A 47 7.31 -4.42 4.09
CA PHE A 47 6.69 -3.10 3.91
C PHE A 47 7.34 -2.04 4.82
N ALA A 48 7.49 -2.33 6.12
CA ALA A 48 8.09 -1.41 7.07
C ALA A 48 9.57 -1.09 6.75
N TYR A 49 10.32 -2.08 6.25
CA TYR A 49 11.69 -1.89 5.77
C TYR A 49 11.76 -0.90 4.60
N HIS A 50 10.96 -1.10 3.55
CA HIS A 50 10.93 -0.19 2.40
C HIS A 50 10.43 1.21 2.78
N ARG A 51 9.38 1.31 3.61
CA ARG A 51 8.88 2.61 4.10
C ARG A 51 9.97 3.39 4.84
N LYS A 52 10.75 2.71 5.70
CA LYS A 52 11.87 3.34 6.42
C LYS A 52 12.97 3.78 5.46
N ALA A 53 13.33 2.94 4.48
CA ALA A 53 14.33 3.28 3.47
C ALA A 53 13.93 4.51 2.62
N LEU A 54 12.64 4.69 2.38
CA LEU A 54 12.08 5.83 1.65
C LEU A 54 11.92 7.11 2.49
N ASN A 55 12.23 7.08 3.80
CA ASN A 55 12.05 8.20 4.74
C ASN A 55 10.63 8.78 4.72
N ILE A 56 9.61 7.93 4.70
CA ILE A 56 8.20 8.33 4.76
C ILE A 56 7.70 8.16 6.21
N PRO A 57 7.65 9.22 7.02
CA PRO A 57 7.34 9.11 8.46
C PRO A 57 5.85 8.85 8.74
N ASN A 58 4.95 9.24 7.82
CA ASN A 58 3.51 9.30 8.08
C ASN A 58 2.71 8.48 7.06
N PHE A 59 2.94 7.16 7.02
CA PHE A 59 2.13 6.24 6.22
C PHE A 59 1.24 5.40 7.14
N SER A 60 -0.06 5.67 7.13
CA SER A 60 -1.06 4.97 7.94
C SER A 60 -1.52 3.70 7.26
N LEU A 61 -1.45 2.57 7.97
CA LEU A 61 -1.96 1.28 7.52
C LEU A 61 -2.77 0.64 8.63
N ASN A 62 -3.94 0.11 8.26
CA ASN A 62 -4.71 -0.77 9.12
C ASN A 62 -4.23 -2.21 8.86
N SER A 63 -3.46 -2.76 9.80
CA SER A 63 -3.01 -4.15 9.71
C SER A 63 -4.16 -5.07 10.08
N ILE A 64 -4.49 -5.99 9.18
CA ILE A 64 -5.51 -7.03 9.38
C ILE A 64 -4.78 -8.36 9.41
N ASN A 65 -4.90 -9.09 10.51
CA ASN A 65 -4.37 -10.46 10.69
C ASN A 65 -5.49 -11.49 10.44
#